data_AF-K1TKA8-F1
#
_entry.id   AF-K1TKA8-F1
#
_cell.length_a   1.000
_cell.length_b   1.000
_cell.length_c   1.000
_cell.angle_alpha   90.00
_cell.angle_beta   90.00
_cell.angle_gamma   90.00
#
_symmetry.space_group_name_H-M   'P 1'
#
loop_
_entity.id
_entity.type
_entity.pdbx_description
1 polymer ?
#
loop_
_entity_poly.entity_id
_entity_poly.type
_entity_poly.pdbx_seq_one_letter_code
_entity_poly.pdbx_strand_id
1 'polypeptide(L)' 'SMDVILLMQSISKQFHQTTIMITHNEEIAQMADRTIRIEDGKVVSGGVRYAR' A
#
# COMPACT_ATOMS: atom_id res chain seq x y z
N SER A 1 -13.10 7.49 4.97
CA SER A 1 -14.02 7.32 3.83
C SER A 1 -13.36 6.39 2.85
N MET A 2 -14.00 5.25 2.55
CA MET A 2 -13.51 4.27 1.57
C MET A 2 -13.54 4.83 0.15
N ASP A 3 -14.42 5.79 -0.12
CA ASP A 3 -14.61 6.40 -1.44
C ASP A 3 -13.34 7.10 -1.94
N VAL A 4 -12.60 7.75 -1.03
CA VAL A 4 -11.31 8.39 -1.37
C VAL A 4 -10.27 7.36 -1.79
N ILE A 5 -10.23 6.21 -1.11
CA ILE A 5 -9.30 5.12 -1.45
C ILE A 5 -9.63 4.55 -2.81
N LEU A 6 -10.91 4.29 -3.09
CA LEU A 6 -11.38 3.79 -4.39
C LEU A 6 -11.09 4.78 -5.53
N LEU A 7 -11.25 6.09 -5.28
CA LEU A 7 -10.89 7.13 -6.22
C LEU A 7 -9.39 7.14 -6.50
N MET A 8 -8.55 7.10 -5.45
CA MET A 8 -7.10 7.06 -5.60
C MET A 8 -6.63 5.83 -6.38
N GLN A 9 -7.22 4.66 -6.12
CA GLN A 9 -6.93 3.44 -6.89
C GLN A 9 -7.33 3.58 -8.36
N SER A 10 -8.47 4.20 -8.64
CA SER A 10 -8.94 4.44 -10.01
C SER A 10 -8.00 5.36 -10.77
N ILE A 11 -7.55 6.45 -10.14
CA ILE A 11 -6.55 7.39 -10.69
C ILE A 11 -5.22 6.68 -10.93
N SER A 12 -4.72 5.91 -9.95
CA SER A 12 -3.48 5.15 -10.07
C SER A 12 -3.48 4.21 -11.27
N LYS A 13 -4.58 3.47 -11.48
CA LYS A 13 -4.76 2.57 -12.63
C LYS A 13 -4.88 3.34 -13.95
N GLN A 14 -5.68 4.41 -13.98
CA GLN A 14 -5.91 5.20 -15.19
C GLN A 14 -4.64 5.88 -15.70
N PHE A 15 -3.87 6.48 -14.79
CA PHE A 15 -2.70 7.29 -15.13
C PHE A 15 -1.37 6.55 -14.92
N HIS A 16 -1.42 5.26 -14.61
CA HIS A 16 -0.24 4.42 -14.36
C HIS A 16 0.68 5.01 -13.26
N GLN A 17 0.07 5.71 -12.29
CA GLN A 17 0.80 6.39 -11.23
C GLN A 17 1.08 5.41 -10.09
N THR A 18 2.35 5.28 -9.71
CA THR A 18 2.72 4.53 -8.50
C THR A 18 2.25 5.27 -7.26
N THR A 19 1.45 4.60 -6.42
CA THR A 19 0.90 5.17 -5.19
C THR A 19 1.40 4.37 -3.98
N ILE A 20 1.88 5.07 -2.96
CA ILE A 20 2.22 4.49 -1.65
C ILE A 20 1.17 4.98 -0.64
N MET A 21 0.63 4.05 0.14
CA MET A 21 -0.38 4.34 1.15
C MET A 21 0.08 3.83 2.51
N ILE A 22 -0.01 4.68 3.52
CA ILE A 22 0.30 4.33 4.91
C ILE A 22 -1.02 4.27 5.67
N THR A 23 -1.32 3.14 6.27
CA THR A 23 -2.55 2.92 7.03
C THR A 23 -2.32 1.95 8.17
N HIS A 24 -3.06 2.13 9.26
CA HIS A 24 -3.19 1.15 10.34
C HIS A 24 -4.50 0.34 10.23
N ASN A 25 -5.35 0.64 9.23
CA ASN A 25 -6.56 -0.09 8.94
C ASN A 25 -6.23 -1.26 7.99
N GLU A 26 -6.41 -2.48 8.49
CA GLU A 26 -6.11 -3.71 7.74
C GLU A 26 -7.00 -3.90 6.51
N GLU A 27 -8.26 -3.47 6.54
CA GLU A 27 -9.18 -3.57 5.39
C GLU A 27 -8.66 -2.75 4.22
N ILE A 28 -8.19 -1.52 4.46
CA ILE A 28 -7.59 -0.66 3.44
C ILE A 28 -6.28 -1.29 2.93
N ALA A 29 -5.48 -1.87 3.83
CA ALA A 29 -4.22 -2.51 3.46
C ALA A 29 -4.43 -3.72 2.53
N GLN A 30 -5.51 -4.48 2.73
CA GLN A 30 -5.89 -5.62 1.87
C GLN A 30 -6.34 -5.19 0.47
N MET A 31 -6.76 -3.94 0.28
CA MET A 31 -7.11 -3.42 -1.03
C MET A 31 -5.90 -3.09 -1.91
N ALA A 32 -4.71 -2.96 -1.33
CA ALA A 32 -3.50 -2.62 -2.07
C ALA A 32 -2.96 -3.84 -2.85
N ASP A 33 -2.25 -3.59 -3.95
CA ASP A 33 -1.61 -4.67 -4.73
C ASP A 33 -0.54 -5.41 -3.91
N ARG A 34 0.12 -4.68 -2.98
CA ARG A 34 1.14 -5.21 -2.07
C ARG A 34 1.05 -4.50 -0.73
N THR A 35 1.23 -5.25 0.36
CA THR A 35 1.30 -4.73 1.73
C THR A 35 2.69 -4.95 2.29
N ILE A 36 3.31 -3.90 2.84
CA ILE A 36 4.57 -3.99 3.59
C ILE A 36 4.26 -3.63 5.04
N ARG A 37 4.60 -4.52 5.97
CA ARG A 37 4.39 -4.28 7.41
C ARG A 37 5.71 -3.82 8.04
N ILE A 38 5.63 -2.72 8.78
CA ILE A 38 6.77 -2.09 9.45
C ILE A 38 6.47 -2.04 10.94
N GLU A 39 7.39 -2.52 11.76
CA GLU A 39 7.36 -2.45 13.22
C GLU A 39 8.73 -2.03 13.73
N ASP A 40 8.79 -1.09 14.69
CA ASP A 40 10.03 -0.56 15.26
C ASP A 40 11.09 -0.15 14.21
N GLY A 41 10.63 0.47 13.12
CA GLY A 41 11.49 0.91 12.01
C GLY A 41 12.04 -0.21 11.12
N LYS A 42 11.60 -1.46 11.31
CA LYS A 42 12.03 -2.63 10.54
C LYS A 42 10.89 -3.18 9.71
N VAL A 43 11.20 -3.63 8.49
CA VAL A 43 10.24 -4.38 7.67
C VAL A 43 10.11 -5.79 8.26
N VAL A 44 8.92 -6.12 8.76
CA VAL A 44 8.65 -7.43 9.38
C VAL A 44 7.97 -8.40 8.42
N SER A 45 7.27 -7.92 7.39
CA SER A 45 6.68 -8.77 6.34
C SER A 45 6.42 -8.02 5.03
N GLY A 46 6.24 -8.76 3.93
CA GLY A 46 5.80 -8.22 2.62
C GLY A 46 6.86 -7.46 1.80
N GLY A 47 7.99 -7.12 2.41
CA GLY A 47 9.16 -6.61 1.70
C GLY A 47 9.81 -7.71 0.87
N VAL A 48 9.84 -7.54 -0.45
CA VAL A 48 10.76 -8.32 -1.29
C VAL A 48 12.16 -7.84 -0.93
N ARG A 49 13.05 -8.77 -0.52
CA ARG A 49 14.47 -8.45 -0.32
C ARG A 49 15.05 -7.98 -1.65
N TYR A 50 15.11 -6.68 -1.86
CA TYR A 50 16.10 -6.12 -2.79
C TYR A 50 17.35 -5.84 -1.95
N ALA A 51 18.04 -6.92 -1.60
CA ALA A 51 19.39 -6.86 -1.11
C ALA A 51 20.32 -6.90 -2.33
N ARG A 52 20.89 -5.75 -2.68
CA ARG A 52 22.26 -5.64 -3.18
C ARG A 52 22.90 -4.42 -2.58
#